data_AF-A0AAW4VVW0-F1
#
_entry.id   AF-A0AAW4VVW0-F1
#
_cell.length_a   1.000
_cell.length_b   1.000
_cell.length_c   1.000
_cell.angle_alpha   90.00
_cell.angle_beta   90.00
_cell.angle_gamma   90.00
#
_symmetry.space_group_name_H-M   'P 1'
#
loop_
_entity.id
_entity.type
_entity.pdbx_description
1 polymer ?
#
loop_
_entity_poly.entity_id
_entity_poly.type
_entity_poly.pdbx_seq_one_letter_code
_entity_poly.pdbx_strand_id
1 'polypeptide(L)' 'MLKNIDKQKVLKLKEAVTYQKGQVVFLILTQNEALSVTLFFDKRRN' A
#
# COMPACT_ATOMS: atom_id res chain seq x y z
N MET A 1 12.56 6.33 -6.42
CA MET A 1 12.46 4.88 -6.73
C MET A 1 11.37 4.27 -5.87
N LEU A 2 10.50 3.40 -6.44
CA LEU A 2 9.50 2.67 -5.66
C LEU A 2 10.18 1.62 -4.77
N LYS A 3 9.76 1.58 -3.50
CA LYS A 3 10.17 0.68 -2.42
C LYS A 3 8.97 -0.19 -2.03
N ASN A 4 9.23 -1.31 -1.37
CA ASN A 4 8.20 -2.20 -0.79
C ASN A 4 7.22 -2.84 -1.80
N ILE A 5 7.63 -2.97 -3.07
CA ILE A 5 6.82 -3.60 -4.11
C ILE A 5 7.70 -4.21 -5.21
N ASP A 6 7.29 -5.37 -5.73
CA ASP A 6 7.97 -6.01 -6.87
C ASP A 6 7.77 -5.18 -8.14
N LYS A 7 8.85 -4.96 -8.89
CA LYS A 7 8.80 -4.23 -10.17
C LYS A 7 8.51 -5.21 -11.31
N GLN A 8 7.88 -4.71 -12.38
CA GLN A 8 7.58 -5.47 -13.62
C GLN A 8 6.71 -6.71 -13.39
N LYS A 9 5.85 -6.69 -12.37
CA LYS A 9 4.97 -7.80 -12.00
C LYS A 9 3.56 -7.28 -11.78
N VAL A 10 2.56 -8.06 -12.21
CA VAL A 10 1.16 -7.79 -11.86
C VAL A 10 0.96 -8.16 -10.39
N LEU A 11 0.46 -7.20 -9.60
CA LEU A 11 0.30 -7.36 -8.16
C LEU A 11 -1.13 -7.05 -7.75
N LYS A 12 -1.67 -7.86 -6.83
CA LYS A 12 -2.91 -7.55 -6.12
C LYS A 12 -2.56 -6.78 -4.86
N LEU A 13 -2.71 -5.46 -4.89
CA LEU A 13 -2.31 -4.58 -3.78
C LEU A 13 -2.93 -4.97 -2.42
N LYS A 14 -4.14 -5.53 -2.42
CA LYS A 14 -4.82 -6.02 -1.21
C LYS A 14 -4.09 -7.18 -0.50
N GLU A 15 -3.26 -7.93 -1.22
CA GLU A 15 -2.48 -9.06 -0.70
C GLU A 15 -1.09 -8.61 -0.20
N ALA A 16 -0.69 -7.38 -0.50
CA ALA A 16 0.58 -6.81 -0.05
C ALA A 16 0.56 -6.36 1.42
N VAL A 17 -0.63 -6.36 2.05
CA VAL A 17 -0.82 -5.96 3.45
C VAL A 17 -1.82 -6.87 4.14
N THR A 18 -1.60 -7.12 5.42
CA THR A 18 -2.57 -7.80 6.30
C THR A 18 -3.27 -6.75 7.14
N TYR A 19 -4.61 -6.75 7.14
CA TYR A 19 -5.41 -5.79 7.89
C TYR A 19 -6.69 -6.42 8.40
N GLN A 20 -7.11 -6.01 9.60
CA GLN A 20 -8.35 -6.44 10.21
C GLN A 20 -9.49 -5.45 10.00
N LYS A 21 -10.70 -5.87 10.35
CA LYS A 21 -11.89 -5.03 10.27
C LYS A 21 -11.77 -3.84 11.24
N GLY A 22 -12.04 -2.64 10.74
CA GLY A 22 -11.90 -1.40 11.53
C GLY A 22 -10.45 -0.91 11.67
N GLN A 23 -9.49 -1.59 11.05
CA GLN A 23 -8.10 -1.17 10.99
C GLN A 23 -7.82 -0.50 9.64
N VAL A 24 -7.20 0.68 9.71
CA VAL A 24 -6.57 1.31 8.54
C VAL A 24 -5.08 0.98 8.60
N VAL A 25 -4.53 0.45 7.51
CA VAL A 25 -3.08 0.22 7.34
C VAL A 25 -2.57 1.01 6.16
N PHE A 26 -1.28 1.34 6.15
CA PHE A 26 -0.67 2.06 5.04
C PHE A 26 0.64 1.42 4.57
N LEU A 27 0.96 1.65 3.30
CA LEU A 27 2.22 1.27 2.69
C LEU A 27 2.82 2.46 1.95
N ILE A 28 4.03 2.85 2.32
CA ILE A 28 4.77 3.92 1.64
C ILE A 28 5.57 3.29 0.50
N LEU A 29 5.26 3.66 -0.74
CA LEU A 29 5.98 3.18 -1.92
C LEU A 29 7.13 4.11 -2.29
N THR A 30 6.97 5.42 -2.10
CA THR A 30 8.08 6.37 -2.25
C THR A 30 7.77 7.60 -1.44
N GLN A 31 8.82 8.20 -0.89
CA GLN A 31 8.76 9.51 -0.30
C GLN A 31 10.14 10.15 -0.51
N ASN A 32 10.16 11.21 -1.30
CA ASN A 32 11.33 12.04 -1.57
C ASN A 32 10.85 13.47 -1.90
N GLU A 33 11.78 14.39 -2.13
CA GLU A 33 11.48 15.80 -2.39
C GLU A 33 10.55 16.04 -3.59
N ALA A 34 10.66 15.20 -4.62
CA ALA A 34 9.89 15.35 -5.85
C ALA A 34 8.55 14.61 -5.84
N LEU A 35 8.43 13.52 -5.08
CA LEU A 35 7.23 12.66 -5.09
C LEU A 35 7.03 11.86 -3.79
N SER A 36 5.79 11.86 -3.33
CA SER A 36 5.30 11.00 -2.25
C SER A 36 4.11 10.15 -2.72
N VAL A 37 4.16 8.85 -2.44
CA VAL A 37 3.08 7.89 -2.71
C VAL A 37 2.89 7.00 -1.49
N THR A 38 1.71 7.14 -0.88
CA THR A 38 1.26 6.31 0.25
C THR A 38 -0.07 5.66 -0.12
N LEU A 39 -0.11 4.33 -0.02
CA LEU A 39 -1.33 3.55 -0.19
C LEU A 39 -1.98 3.33 1.17
N PHE A 40 -3.28 3.60 1.28
CA PHE A 40 -4.07 3.32 2.47
C PHE A 40 -5.06 2.19 2.17
N PHE A 41 -5.13 1.23 3.08
CA PHE A 41 -6.03 0.09 3.00
C PHE A 41 -6.93 0.10 4.22
N ASP A 42 -8.21 -0.10 3.97
CA ASP A 42 -9.24 -0.19 4.99
C ASP A 42 -10.23 -1.29 4.59
N LYS A 43 -10.68 -2.07 5.57
CA LYS A 43 -11.79 -3.01 5.42
C LYS A 43 -13.02 -2.42 6.07
N ARG A 44 -13.75 -1.59 5.32
CA ARG A 44 -15.07 -1.10 5.74
C ARG A 44 -16.06 -2.27 5.85
N ARG A 45 -17.04 -2.13 6.75
CA ARG A 45 -18.17 -3.07 6.87
C ARG A 45 -18.88 -3.19 5.51
N ASN A 46 -19.34 -4.41 5.18
CA ASN A 46 -20.35 -4.64 4.14
C ASN A 46 -21.62 -3.84 4.44
#